data_AF-A0A2U2MRH0-F1
#
_entry.id   AF-A0A2U2MRH0-F1
#
_cell.length_a   1.000
_cell.length_b   1.000
_cell.length_c   1.000
_cell.angle_alpha   90.00
_cell.angle_beta   90.00
_cell.angle_gamma   90.00
#
_symmetry.space_group_name_H-M   'P 1'
#
loop_
_entity.id
_entity.type
_entity.pdbx_description
1 polymer ?
#
loop_
_entity_poly.entity_id
_entity_poly.type
_entity_poly.pdbx_seq_one_letter_code
_entity_poly.pdbx_strand_id
1 'polypeptide(L)'
;MNVRQASGPRAEREKGSVDRRMMPAALAIWATLLAQHALGGRWDAAVMAVTVVCLTGGAVALMLTRGPSSAEPRDIIPRGAGQCLWHTAVLLVAVAAATVSGGLSCLSESHDPVFEFMGSGASGPVAVTAVATTPVMASGRRDADCQTDMLVKTILIRDVAAPSNATIRVFSDDEACRWRQGATYRISGTLKTARFGAVPFWLDVAHADDAVQTSPPSWWRSMATRMQDAFLAQTDRLDDQGRILVPGLTIGVLGQDVHRRTDEGPAPVDDTYARLLEEDFKRSGIMHLMAVSGSHFVLAAELVRRCCARFLAPRRLAAGCIIGAYALLVALVYPSDSVLRAATMGMVCVAGLFLGRRAQSLSSLNWTVIAALLASPATGSRCPARPCTASYCLTPRSPACSGDSCRRRWRAPSR
;
A
#
# COMPACT_ATOMS: atom_id res chain seq x y z
N MET A 1 -13.35 66.27 9.06
CA MET A 1 -13.61 65.30 10.16
C MET A 1 -12.68 64.12 9.97
N ASN A 2 -11.69 64.01 10.86
CA ASN A 2 -10.72 62.92 10.91
C ASN A 2 -11.38 61.66 11.51
N VAL A 3 -11.27 60.51 10.83
CA VAL A 3 -11.53 59.19 11.44
C VAL A 3 -10.24 58.38 11.36
N ARG A 4 -9.61 58.19 12.52
CA ARG A 4 -8.48 57.29 12.74
C ARG A 4 -8.95 55.83 12.80
N GLN A 5 -8.16 54.97 12.16
CA GLN A 5 -7.72 53.61 12.56
C GLN A 5 -8.73 52.59 13.13
N ALA A 6 -8.78 51.43 12.46
CA ALA A 6 -8.56 50.13 13.10
C ALA A 6 -8.22 49.05 12.05
N SER A 7 -7.02 49.11 11.47
CA SER A 7 -6.41 47.98 10.77
C SER A 7 -6.04 46.91 11.81
N GLY A 8 -6.96 46.02 12.12
CA GLY A 8 -6.73 44.91 13.04
C GLY A 8 -5.82 43.83 12.43
N PRO A 9 -4.87 43.25 13.20
CA PRO A 9 -3.91 42.25 12.71
C PRO A 9 -4.51 40.84 12.51
N ARG A 10 -5.79 40.75 12.12
CA ARG A 10 -6.52 39.48 11.99
C ARG A 10 -6.64 38.95 10.56
N ALA A 11 -6.09 39.65 9.57
CA ALA A 11 -6.26 39.30 8.15
C ALA A 11 -5.11 38.50 7.51
N GLU A 12 -4.02 38.17 8.22
CA GLU A 12 -2.84 37.52 7.61
C GLU A 12 -2.50 36.11 8.14
N ARG A 13 -3.34 35.47 8.95
CA ARG A 13 -3.00 34.19 9.61
C ARG A 13 -3.58 32.92 8.97
N GLU A 14 -3.74 32.88 7.65
CA GLU A 14 -4.10 31.66 6.92
C GLU A 14 -3.07 31.33 5.80
N LYS A 15 -1.77 31.43 6.10
CA LYS A 15 -0.75 30.60 5.45
C LYS A 15 -0.60 29.33 6.29
N GLY A 16 -1.10 28.21 5.76
CA GLY A 16 -1.23 26.93 6.45
C GLY A 16 0.04 26.50 7.17
N SER A 17 0.01 26.53 8.51
CA SER A 17 1.02 25.86 9.32
C SER A 17 0.90 24.36 9.08
N VAL A 18 2.00 23.76 8.64
CA VAL A 18 2.15 22.32 8.46
C VAL A 18 1.91 21.60 9.80
N ASP A 19 0.83 20.82 9.94
CA ASP A 19 0.57 20.04 11.16
C ASP A 19 1.50 18.82 11.24
N ARG A 20 2.58 18.97 12.01
CA ARG A 20 3.60 17.93 12.24
C ARG A 20 3.30 17.06 13.47
N ARG A 21 2.14 17.18 14.10
CA ARG A 21 1.82 16.50 15.38
C ARG A 21 1.92 14.98 15.35
N MET A 22 1.66 14.36 14.20
CA MET A 22 1.69 12.89 14.01
C MET A 22 3.03 12.36 13.50
N MET A 23 3.96 13.25 13.12
CA MET A 23 5.27 12.86 12.58
C MET A 23 6.11 12.08 13.61
N PRO A 24 6.17 12.45 14.90
CA PRO A 24 6.90 11.66 15.90
C PRO A 24 6.34 10.25 16.09
N ALA A 25 5.01 10.09 16.05
CA ALA A 25 4.37 8.79 16.17
C ALA A 25 4.66 7.88 14.97
N ALA A 26 4.62 8.43 13.75
CA ALA A 26 4.97 7.70 12.53
C ALA A 26 6.44 7.25 12.54
N LEU A 27 7.36 8.14 12.94
CA LEU A 27 8.78 7.81 13.09
C LEU A 27 9.02 6.77 14.18
N ALA A 28 8.30 6.85 15.30
CA ALA A 28 8.41 5.88 16.39
C ALA A 28 7.96 4.48 15.94
N ILE A 29 6.80 4.36 15.28
CA ILE A 29 6.32 3.09 14.73
C ILE A 29 7.34 2.49 13.77
N TRP A 30 7.84 3.30 12.84
CA TRP A 30 8.85 2.85 11.87
C TRP A 30 10.13 2.38 12.57
N ALA A 31 10.65 3.15 13.52
CA ALA A 31 11.85 2.81 14.27
C ALA A 31 11.67 1.54 15.10
N THR A 32 10.50 1.34 15.72
CA THR A 32 10.18 0.13 16.47
C THR A 32 10.13 -1.10 15.57
N LEU A 33 9.44 -1.04 14.43
CA LEU A 33 9.38 -2.16 13.47
C LEU A 33 10.76 -2.48 12.89
N LEU A 34 11.56 -1.46 12.57
CA LEU A 34 12.94 -1.64 12.10
C LEU A 34 13.81 -2.30 13.17
N ALA A 35 13.71 -1.85 14.43
CA ALA A 35 14.44 -2.44 15.54
C ALA A 35 14.05 -3.90 15.77
N GLN A 36 12.75 -4.23 15.70
CA GLN A 36 12.27 -5.61 15.79
C GLN A 36 12.85 -6.49 14.69
N HIS A 37 12.89 -5.98 13.45
CA HIS A 37 13.47 -6.71 12.33
C HIS A 37 14.99 -6.91 12.48
N ALA A 38 15.74 -5.85 12.84
CA ALA A 38 17.18 -5.91 13.02
C ALA A 38 17.61 -6.83 14.17
N LEU A 39 16.78 -6.96 15.21
CA LEU A 39 17.02 -7.83 16.36
C LEU A 39 16.65 -9.29 16.10
N GLY A 40 16.14 -9.64 14.91
CA GLY A 40 16.12 -11.01 14.38
C GLY A 40 15.61 -12.07 15.35
N GLY A 41 14.32 -12.03 15.72
CA GLY A 41 13.69 -13.07 16.53
C GLY A 41 14.12 -13.14 18.00
N ARG A 42 15.05 -12.30 18.47
CA ARG A 42 15.51 -12.24 19.87
C ARG A 42 14.49 -11.65 20.85
N TRP A 43 13.28 -11.36 20.38
CA TRP A 43 12.19 -10.86 21.19
C TRP A 43 11.35 -12.04 21.67
N ASP A 44 11.67 -12.56 22.86
CA ASP A 44 10.77 -13.51 23.51
C ASP A 44 9.39 -12.87 23.71
N ALA A 45 8.33 -13.64 23.50
CA ALA A 45 6.95 -13.18 23.63
C ALA A 45 6.68 -12.52 25.00
N ALA A 46 7.40 -12.97 26.04
CA ALA A 46 7.38 -12.37 27.38
C ALA A 46 7.92 -10.93 27.40
N VAL A 47 9.05 -10.66 26.73
CA VAL A 47 9.65 -9.32 26.65
C VAL A 47 8.73 -8.35 25.90
N MET A 48 8.09 -8.83 24.83
CA MET A 48 7.09 -8.04 24.12
C MET A 48 5.87 -7.72 24.98
N ALA A 49 5.31 -8.73 25.67
CA ALA A 49 4.13 -8.54 26.52
C ALA A 49 4.40 -7.54 27.65
N VAL A 50 5.55 -7.66 28.33
CA VAL A 50 5.96 -6.71 29.38
C VAL A 50 6.12 -5.30 28.81
N THR A 51 6.77 -5.17 27.65
CA THR A 51 6.96 -3.86 27.00
C THR A 51 5.62 -3.21 26.67
N VAL A 52 4.66 -3.97 26.10
CA VAL A 52 3.32 -3.47 25.77
C VAL A 52 2.55 -3.05 27.01
N VAL A 53 2.57 -3.87 28.06
CA VAL A 53 1.87 -3.56 29.33
C VAL A 53 2.45 -2.31 29.99
N CYS A 54 3.77 -2.16 30.03
CA CYS A 54 4.43 -0.97 30.58
C CYS A 54 4.09 0.30 29.77
N LEU A 55 4.12 0.22 28.43
CA LEU A 55 3.82 1.37 27.56
C LEU A 55 2.35 1.77 27.64
N THR A 56 1.43 0.81 27.60
CA THR A 56 -0.02 1.07 27.71
C THR A 56 -0.41 1.54 29.11
N GLY A 57 0.13 0.92 30.16
CA GLY A 57 -0.06 1.35 31.54
C GLY A 57 0.46 2.77 31.78
N GLY A 58 1.64 3.11 31.24
CA GLY A 58 2.19 4.46 31.27
C GLY A 58 1.29 5.47 30.56
N ALA A 59 0.77 5.13 29.37
CA ALA A 59 -0.16 5.99 28.63
C ALA A 59 -1.48 6.21 29.39
N VAL A 60 -2.05 5.16 30.00
CA VAL A 60 -3.27 5.26 30.80
C VAL A 60 -3.03 6.11 32.05
N ALA A 61 -1.93 5.94 32.76
CA ALA A 61 -1.57 6.80 33.91
C ALA A 61 -1.42 8.28 33.50
N LEU A 62 -0.77 8.54 32.36
CA LEU A 62 -0.65 9.88 31.76
C LEU A 62 -2.01 10.48 31.34
N MET A 63 -3.01 9.65 31.00
CA MET A 63 -4.36 10.11 30.68
C MET A 63 -5.21 10.33 31.95
N LEU A 64 -5.05 9.47 32.96
CA LEU A 64 -5.79 9.54 34.24
C LEU A 64 -5.33 10.70 35.13
N THR A 65 -4.08 11.15 35.01
CA THR A 65 -3.62 12.42 35.61
C THR A 65 -4.36 13.66 35.05
N ARG A 66 -5.25 13.49 34.06
CA ARG A 66 -6.19 14.49 33.56
C ARG A 66 -7.65 14.17 33.83
N GLY A 67 -7.94 13.18 34.66
CA GLY A 67 -9.31 12.86 35.10
C GLY A 67 -10.04 14.12 35.58
N PRO A 68 -11.38 14.16 35.46
CA PRO A 68 -12.15 15.38 35.63
C PRO A 68 -11.96 15.87 37.06
N SER A 69 -11.13 16.89 37.25
CA SER A 69 -11.06 17.58 38.53
C SER A 69 -12.41 18.28 38.72
N SER A 70 -13.31 17.60 39.42
CA SER A 70 -14.46 18.18 40.08
C SER A 70 -13.97 19.39 40.88
N ALA A 71 -14.43 20.56 40.45
CA ALA A 71 -14.51 21.81 41.21
C ALA A 71 -13.27 22.22 42.03
N GLU A 72 -12.36 23.02 41.45
CA GLU A 72 -11.75 24.21 42.08
C GLU A 72 -10.81 24.96 41.11
N PRO A 73 -10.47 26.24 41.38
CA PRO A 73 -10.34 27.26 40.34
C PRO A 73 -9.09 27.12 39.46
N ARG A 74 -9.32 27.42 38.18
CA ARG A 74 -8.33 27.56 37.11
C ARG A 74 -7.21 28.49 37.54
N ASP A 75 -6.03 27.96 37.87
CA ASP A 75 -4.80 28.70 37.68
C ASP A 75 -3.58 27.76 37.49
N ILE A 76 -2.81 28.04 36.44
CA ILE A 76 -1.43 27.61 36.18
C ILE A 76 -1.20 26.11 35.87
N ILE A 77 -1.90 25.56 34.89
CA ILE A 77 -1.24 24.56 34.00
C ILE A 77 -0.99 25.27 32.66
N PRO A 78 0.27 25.53 32.26
CA PRO A 78 0.54 26.11 30.97
C PRO A 78 -0.06 25.18 29.91
N ARG A 79 -0.87 25.73 29.00
CA ARG A 79 -1.54 24.98 27.92
C ARG A 79 -0.60 24.04 27.14
N GLY A 80 0.71 24.29 27.18
CA GLY A 80 1.77 23.45 26.64
C GLY A 80 2.05 22.14 27.41
N ALA A 81 2.01 22.11 28.74
CA ALA A 81 2.31 20.90 29.53
C ALA A 81 1.29 19.80 29.27
N GLY A 82 0.02 20.19 29.22
CA GLY A 82 -1.04 19.28 28.80
C GLY A 82 -0.88 18.82 27.35
N GLN A 83 -0.44 19.65 26.44
CA GLN A 83 -0.24 19.22 25.06
C GLN A 83 0.92 18.21 24.96
N CYS A 84 2.02 18.42 25.70
CA CYS A 84 3.13 17.46 25.80
C CYS A 84 2.67 16.11 26.34
N LEU A 85 1.89 16.09 27.43
CA LEU A 85 1.38 14.86 28.05
C LEU A 85 0.49 14.03 27.10
N TRP A 86 -0.27 14.71 26.24
CA TRP A 86 -1.08 14.03 25.22
C TRP A 86 -0.20 13.46 24.11
N HIS A 87 0.82 14.21 23.66
CA HIS A 87 1.76 13.72 22.66
C HIS A 87 2.60 12.54 23.16
N THR A 88 3.02 12.53 24.43
CA THR A 88 3.72 11.39 25.02
C THR A 88 2.82 10.18 25.12
N ALA A 89 1.56 10.32 25.56
CA ALA A 89 0.61 9.22 25.59
C ALA A 89 0.35 8.62 24.19
N VAL A 90 0.16 9.46 23.16
CA VAL A 90 0.01 9.01 21.77
C VAL A 90 1.26 8.27 21.27
N LEU A 91 2.46 8.76 21.63
CA LEU A 91 3.71 8.11 21.25
C LEU A 91 3.84 6.72 21.90
N LEU A 92 3.52 6.59 23.19
CA LEU A 92 3.57 5.31 23.91
C LEU A 92 2.60 4.29 23.31
N VAL A 93 1.36 4.71 22.98
CA VAL A 93 0.38 3.86 22.30
C VAL A 93 0.85 3.47 20.91
N ALA A 94 1.45 4.39 20.16
CA ALA A 94 1.99 4.12 18.83
C ALA A 94 3.11 3.06 18.86
N VAL A 95 4.05 3.18 19.80
CA VAL A 95 5.12 2.18 20.01
C VAL A 95 4.53 0.84 20.43
N ALA A 96 3.56 0.82 21.36
CA ALA A 96 2.91 -0.41 21.79
C ALA A 96 2.15 -1.11 20.64
N ALA A 97 1.47 -0.35 19.78
CA ALA A 97 0.81 -0.89 18.60
C ALA A 97 1.81 -1.48 17.60
N ALA A 98 2.95 -0.80 17.41
CA ALA A 98 4.03 -1.30 16.55
C ALA A 98 4.64 -2.60 17.09
N THR A 99 4.92 -2.68 18.40
CA THR A 99 5.50 -3.89 18.99
C THR A 99 4.55 -5.09 18.87
N VAL A 100 3.25 -4.89 19.11
CA VAL A 100 2.23 -5.94 18.93
C VAL A 100 2.13 -6.36 17.46
N SER A 101 2.00 -5.43 16.52
CA SER A 101 1.84 -5.75 15.08
C SER A 101 3.07 -6.48 14.52
N GLY A 102 4.27 -5.95 14.76
CA GLY A 102 5.52 -6.55 14.29
C GLY A 102 5.78 -7.92 14.93
N GLY A 103 5.51 -8.04 16.23
CA GLY A 103 5.74 -9.30 16.93
C GLY A 103 4.71 -10.38 16.63
N LEU A 104 3.43 -10.03 16.44
CA LEU A 104 2.42 -10.98 15.95
C LEU A 104 2.78 -11.49 14.55
N SER A 105 3.32 -10.63 13.70
CA SER A 105 3.77 -11.02 12.36
C SER A 105 4.98 -11.94 12.42
N CYS A 106 5.95 -11.64 13.29
CA CYS A 106 7.09 -12.53 13.52
C CYS A 106 6.67 -13.89 14.07
N LEU A 107 5.74 -13.93 15.04
CA LEU A 107 5.19 -15.19 15.57
C LEU A 107 4.45 -15.97 14.48
N SER A 108 3.66 -15.29 13.65
CA SER A 108 2.96 -15.91 12.52
C SER A 108 3.92 -16.49 11.50
N GLU A 109 5.05 -15.82 11.20
CA GLU A 109 6.07 -16.31 10.29
C GLU A 109 6.85 -17.49 10.90
N SER A 110 7.22 -17.42 12.19
CA SER A 110 7.97 -18.49 12.86
C SER A 110 7.20 -19.80 12.99
N HIS A 111 5.87 -19.75 13.08
CA HIS A 111 4.99 -20.93 13.12
C HIS A 111 4.45 -21.33 11.73
N ASP A 112 4.84 -20.64 10.66
CA ASP A 112 4.40 -21.00 9.32
C ASP A 112 5.23 -22.19 8.80
N PRO A 113 4.59 -23.30 8.38
CA PRO A 113 5.29 -24.52 7.98
C PRO A 113 6.21 -24.31 6.76
N VAL A 114 5.94 -23.31 5.92
CA VAL A 114 6.82 -22.97 4.78
C VAL A 114 8.13 -22.37 5.30
N PHE A 115 8.05 -21.47 6.28
CA PHE A 115 9.24 -20.87 6.90
C PHE A 115 10.02 -21.91 7.71
N GLU A 116 9.34 -22.82 8.42
CA GLU A 116 9.97 -23.92 9.15
C GLU A 116 10.72 -24.87 8.20
N PHE A 117 10.08 -25.29 7.10
CA PHE A 117 10.70 -26.14 6.10
C PHE A 117 11.97 -25.50 5.52
N MET A 118 11.89 -24.22 5.14
CA MET A 118 13.03 -23.50 4.59
C MET A 118 14.12 -23.17 5.63
N GLY A 119 13.74 -22.99 6.90
CA GLY A 119 14.66 -22.75 8.02
C GLY A 119 15.60 -23.92 8.29
N SER A 120 15.21 -25.15 7.91
CA SER A 120 16.08 -26.33 7.97
C SER A 120 17.21 -26.34 6.92
N GLY A 121 17.24 -25.33 6.04
CA GLY A 121 18.15 -25.29 4.90
C GLY A 121 17.74 -26.21 3.75
N ALA A 122 16.58 -26.88 3.86
CA ALA A 122 16.06 -27.74 2.82
C ALA A 122 15.59 -26.91 1.61
N SER A 123 16.06 -27.30 0.43
CA SER A 123 15.41 -27.02 -0.84
C SER A 123 14.92 -28.35 -1.38
N GLY A 124 13.64 -28.45 -1.73
CA GLY A 124 13.07 -29.76 -2.03
C GLY A 124 11.71 -29.72 -2.70
N PRO A 125 11.26 -30.88 -3.19
CA PRO A 125 9.94 -31.01 -3.79
C PRO A 125 8.86 -30.82 -2.73
N VAL A 126 7.88 -29.98 -3.03
CA VAL A 126 6.69 -29.74 -2.21
C VAL A 126 5.47 -29.66 -3.10
N ALA A 127 4.31 -29.98 -2.55
CA ALA A 127 3.03 -29.66 -3.17
C ALA A 127 2.32 -28.59 -2.34
N VAL A 128 1.86 -27.53 -2.98
CA VAL A 128 1.18 -26.40 -2.32
C VAL A 128 -0.19 -26.19 -2.95
N THR A 129 -1.16 -25.80 -2.14
CA THR A 129 -2.39 -25.19 -2.62
C THR A 129 -2.29 -23.70 -2.39
N ALA A 130 -2.29 -22.91 -3.46
CA ALA A 130 -2.01 -21.49 -3.42
C ALA A 130 -2.99 -20.69 -4.28
N VAL A 131 -3.23 -19.44 -3.89
CA VAL A 131 -4.09 -18.50 -4.63
C VAL A 131 -3.20 -17.48 -5.34
N ALA A 132 -3.35 -17.36 -6.66
CA ALA A 132 -2.62 -16.35 -7.43
C ALA A 132 -3.05 -14.94 -6.99
N THR A 133 -2.13 -14.13 -6.47
CA THR A 133 -2.42 -12.76 -6.00
C THR A 133 -2.17 -11.73 -7.08
N THR A 134 -1.18 -11.98 -7.93
CA THR A 134 -0.91 -11.22 -9.16
C THR A 134 -1.32 -12.07 -10.37
N PRO A 135 -1.64 -11.47 -11.53
CA PRO A 135 -1.70 -12.22 -12.78
C PRO A 135 -0.27 -12.63 -13.22
N VAL A 136 -0.20 -13.27 -14.39
CA VAL A 136 1.03 -13.82 -14.94
C VAL A 136 1.85 -12.73 -15.62
N MET A 137 3.14 -12.72 -15.31
CA MET A 137 4.10 -11.75 -15.82
C MET A 137 5.27 -12.48 -16.48
N ALA A 138 5.97 -11.81 -17.37
CA ALA A 138 7.21 -12.30 -17.93
C ALA A 138 8.22 -12.51 -16.80
N SER A 139 8.95 -13.62 -16.87
CA SER A 139 9.97 -13.96 -15.90
C SER A 139 11.19 -13.05 -16.03
N GLY A 140 11.76 -12.62 -14.90
CA GLY A 140 13.06 -11.95 -14.89
C GLY A 140 14.26 -12.90 -14.96
N ARG A 141 14.01 -14.22 -14.96
CA ARG A 141 15.03 -15.29 -15.05
C ARG A 141 15.06 -15.85 -16.46
N ARG A 142 16.22 -16.36 -16.88
CA ARG A 142 16.38 -17.08 -18.15
C ARG A 142 15.88 -18.52 -18.12
N ASP A 143 15.77 -19.10 -16.92
CA ASP A 143 15.39 -20.51 -16.72
C ASP A 143 13.87 -20.70 -16.52
N ALA A 144 13.07 -19.69 -16.84
CA ALA A 144 11.62 -19.71 -16.75
C ALA A 144 11.06 -18.61 -17.65
N ASP A 145 9.91 -18.83 -18.28
CA ASP A 145 9.28 -17.86 -19.19
C ASP A 145 8.31 -16.92 -18.48
N CYS A 146 7.64 -17.42 -17.43
CA CYS A 146 6.67 -16.65 -16.68
C CYS A 146 6.85 -16.75 -15.16
N GLN A 147 6.28 -15.75 -14.47
CA GLN A 147 6.25 -15.69 -13.02
C GLN A 147 4.91 -15.15 -12.51
N THR A 148 4.51 -15.60 -11.33
CA THR A 148 3.35 -15.04 -10.62
C THR A 148 3.54 -15.17 -9.11
N ASP A 149 3.04 -14.19 -8.35
CA ASP A 149 3.05 -14.26 -6.90
C ASP A 149 1.78 -14.97 -6.41
N MET A 150 1.96 -15.90 -5.48
CA MET A 150 0.87 -16.69 -4.92
C MET A 150 0.91 -16.69 -3.40
N LEU A 151 -0.28 -16.68 -2.79
CA LEU A 151 -0.46 -16.88 -1.36
C LEU A 151 -0.72 -18.36 -1.10
N VAL A 152 0.21 -19.03 -0.44
CA VAL A 152 0.02 -20.42 -0.03
C VAL A 152 -1.10 -20.46 1.01
N LYS A 153 -2.00 -21.43 0.87
CA LYS A 153 -3.06 -21.75 1.84
C LYS A 153 -2.78 -23.06 2.56
N THR A 154 -2.20 -24.01 1.85
CA THR A 154 -1.84 -25.30 2.40
C THR A 154 -0.56 -25.77 1.75
N ILE A 155 0.38 -26.30 2.54
CA ILE A 155 1.57 -26.98 2.07
C ILE A 155 1.48 -28.46 2.45
N LEU A 156 1.87 -29.34 1.54
CA LEU A 156 1.98 -30.77 1.73
C LEU A 156 3.46 -31.14 1.79
N ILE A 157 3.92 -31.57 2.96
CA ILE A 157 5.29 -32.00 3.22
C ILE A 157 5.23 -33.45 3.69
N ARG A 158 5.82 -34.39 2.94
CA ARG A 158 5.82 -35.82 3.27
C ARG A 158 4.40 -36.34 3.62
N ASP A 159 3.44 -36.00 2.78
CA ASP A 159 2.01 -36.35 2.92
C ASP A 159 1.25 -35.75 4.12
N VAL A 160 1.88 -34.84 4.87
CA VAL A 160 1.21 -34.08 5.92
C VAL A 160 0.82 -32.70 5.39
N ALA A 161 -0.48 -32.41 5.39
CA ALA A 161 -1.02 -31.13 4.97
C ALA A 161 -1.05 -30.16 6.16
N ALA A 162 -0.43 -28.99 6.00
CA ALA A 162 -0.42 -27.94 7.01
C ALA A 162 -0.90 -26.60 6.41
N PRO A 163 -1.68 -25.80 7.14
CA PRO A 163 -2.07 -24.47 6.71
C PRO A 163 -0.87 -23.52 6.71
N SER A 164 -0.82 -22.63 5.73
CA SER A 164 0.23 -21.61 5.61
C SER A 164 -0.39 -20.30 5.12
N ASN A 165 0.26 -19.18 5.40
CA ASN A 165 -0.04 -17.87 4.82
C ASN A 165 1.21 -17.25 4.17
N ALA A 166 2.21 -18.07 3.83
CA ALA A 166 3.41 -17.60 3.17
C ALA A 166 3.12 -17.15 1.72
N THR A 167 3.74 -16.06 1.31
CA THR A 167 3.76 -15.63 -0.09
C THR A 167 4.96 -16.25 -0.79
N ILE A 168 4.72 -16.92 -1.92
CA ILE A 168 5.74 -17.52 -2.77
C ILE A 168 5.67 -16.93 -4.18
N ARG A 169 6.80 -16.89 -4.88
CA ARG A 169 6.84 -16.58 -6.30
C ARG A 169 6.98 -17.86 -7.09
N VAL A 170 6.03 -18.14 -7.96
CA VAL A 170 6.02 -19.35 -8.78
C VAL A 170 6.61 -19.00 -10.14
N PHE A 171 7.57 -19.82 -10.60
CA PHE A 171 8.18 -19.74 -11.93
C PHE A 171 7.81 -20.99 -12.73
N SER A 172 7.53 -20.80 -14.01
CA SER A 172 7.33 -21.92 -14.93
C SER A 172 7.60 -21.54 -16.39
N ASP A 173 7.60 -22.56 -17.23
CA ASP A 173 7.84 -22.48 -18.67
C ASP A 173 6.51 -22.36 -19.43
N ASP A 174 6.58 -21.88 -20.68
CA ASP A 174 5.47 -21.37 -21.51
C ASP A 174 4.15 -22.20 -21.45
N GLU A 175 4.22 -23.54 -21.44
CA GLU A 175 3.03 -24.41 -21.43
C GLU A 175 2.20 -24.31 -20.13
N ALA A 176 2.86 -24.04 -19.01
CA ALA A 176 2.27 -23.98 -17.67
C ALA A 176 1.80 -22.57 -17.26
N CYS A 177 2.06 -21.56 -18.10
CA CYS A 177 1.81 -20.13 -17.82
C CYS A 177 0.33 -19.70 -17.92
N ARG A 178 -0.62 -20.61 -17.61
CA ARG A 178 -2.08 -20.37 -17.72
C ARG A 178 -2.73 -19.97 -16.39
N TRP A 179 -2.02 -19.26 -15.53
CA TRP A 179 -2.56 -18.85 -14.24
C TRP A 179 -3.44 -17.60 -14.35
N ARG A 180 -4.49 -17.55 -13.54
CA ARG A 180 -5.43 -16.43 -13.48
C ARG A 180 -5.42 -15.84 -12.09
N GLN A 181 -5.34 -14.52 -12.02
CA GLN A 181 -5.36 -13.82 -10.75
C GLN A 181 -6.64 -14.15 -9.96
N GLY A 182 -6.46 -14.52 -8.69
CA GLY A 182 -7.52 -14.86 -7.77
C GLY A 182 -8.07 -16.28 -7.91
N ALA A 183 -7.55 -17.09 -8.85
CA ALA A 183 -7.83 -18.50 -8.92
C ALA A 183 -6.96 -19.29 -7.93
N THR A 184 -7.45 -20.46 -7.53
CA THR A 184 -6.70 -21.36 -6.64
C THR A 184 -6.15 -22.53 -7.44
N TYR A 185 -4.89 -22.85 -7.18
CA TYR A 185 -4.14 -23.91 -7.86
C TYR A 185 -3.52 -24.86 -6.84
N ARG A 186 -3.50 -26.14 -7.17
CA ARG A 186 -2.64 -27.14 -6.52
C ARG A 186 -1.40 -27.31 -7.38
N ILE A 187 -0.25 -26.95 -6.84
CA ILE A 187 1.01 -26.84 -7.56
C ILE A 187 2.04 -27.76 -6.91
N SER A 188 2.67 -28.61 -7.70
CA SER A 188 3.84 -29.40 -7.31
C SER A 188 5.09 -28.79 -7.90
N GLY A 189 6.14 -28.63 -7.10
CA GLY A 189 7.36 -28.00 -7.58
C GLY A 189 8.49 -28.02 -6.56
N THR A 190 9.62 -27.40 -6.92
CA THR A 190 10.77 -27.32 -6.01
C THR A 190 10.80 -25.96 -5.31
N LEU A 191 10.65 -25.99 -3.98
CA LEU A 191 10.67 -24.78 -3.14
C LEU A 191 12.12 -24.45 -2.77
N LYS A 192 12.49 -23.17 -2.97
CA LYS A 192 13.84 -22.64 -2.76
C LYS A 192 13.76 -21.26 -2.09
N THR A 193 14.85 -20.86 -1.44
CA THR A 193 14.98 -19.48 -0.95
C THR A 193 15.20 -18.52 -2.11
N ALA A 194 14.54 -17.37 -2.06
CA ALA A 194 14.73 -16.32 -3.05
C ALA A 194 16.15 -15.74 -2.93
N ARG A 195 16.85 -15.64 -4.07
CA ARG A 195 18.15 -14.96 -4.11
C ARG A 195 18.02 -13.43 -4.18
N PHE A 196 16.91 -12.96 -4.73
CA PHE A 196 16.61 -11.55 -4.93
C PHE A 196 15.09 -11.34 -5.00
N GLY A 197 14.67 -10.08 -4.94
CA GLY A 197 13.27 -9.69 -5.01
C GLY A 197 12.60 -9.58 -3.64
N ALA A 198 11.36 -9.10 -3.65
CA ALA A 198 10.61 -8.77 -2.42
C ALA A 198 9.91 -9.99 -1.79
N VAL A 199 9.81 -11.11 -2.51
CA VAL A 199 9.15 -12.35 -2.06
C VAL A 199 10.24 -13.33 -1.59
N PRO A 200 10.15 -13.89 -0.37
CA PRO A 200 11.26 -14.62 0.25
C PRO A 200 11.48 -16.03 -0.31
N PHE A 201 10.50 -16.61 -0.99
CA PHE A 201 10.56 -18.00 -1.48
C PHE A 201 10.16 -18.09 -2.94
N TRP A 202 10.85 -18.98 -3.65
CA TRP A 202 10.57 -19.32 -5.05
C TRP A 202 10.11 -20.77 -5.16
N LEU A 203 9.15 -21.02 -6.04
CA LEU A 203 8.69 -22.35 -6.40
C LEU A 203 8.87 -22.53 -7.91
N ASP A 204 9.78 -23.41 -8.31
CA ASP A 204 9.97 -23.74 -9.72
C ASP A 204 9.07 -24.94 -10.09
N VAL A 205 8.23 -24.77 -11.11
CA VAL A 205 7.28 -25.77 -11.63
C VAL A 205 7.77 -26.26 -12.99
N ALA A 206 7.97 -27.57 -13.10
CA ALA A 206 8.59 -28.18 -14.28
C ALA A 206 7.60 -28.46 -15.42
N HIS A 207 6.36 -28.87 -15.11
CA HIS A 207 5.37 -29.23 -16.13
C HIS A 207 4.02 -28.56 -15.87
N ALA A 208 3.24 -28.34 -16.93
CA ALA A 208 1.90 -27.76 -16.81
C ALA A 208 0.94 -28.63 -15.97
N ASP A 209 1.06 -29.95 -16.05
CA ASP A 209 0.27 -30.91 -15.28
C ASP A 209 0.53 -30.83 -13.78
N ASP A 210 1.67 -30.25 -13.37
CA ASP A 210 1.99 -30.03 -11.97
C ASP A 210 1.19 -28.86 -11.37
N ALA A 211 0.44 -28.09 -12.17
CA ALA A 211 -0.37 -26.95 -11.72
C ALA A 211 -1.85 -27.12 -12.09
N VAL A 212 -2.62 -27.78 -11.22
CA VAL A 212 -4.05 -28.04 -11.45
C VAL A 212 -4.91 -26.94 -10.82
N GLN A 213 -5.77 -26.31 -11.62
CA GLN A 213 -6.75 -25.36 -11.11
C GLN A 213 -7.82 -26.07 -10.27
N THR A 214 -7.96 -25.70 -9.01
CA THR A 214 -8.96 -26.27 -8.10
C THR A 214 -10.19 -25.39 -7.96
N SER A 215 -10.05 -24.07 -8.10
CA SER A 215 -11.15 -23.13 -7.99
C SER A 215 -11.00 -21.96 -8.97
N PRO A 216 -12.08 -21.57 -9.69
CA PRO A 216 -12.06 -20.41 -10.56
C PRO A 216 -11.96 -19.09 -9.77
N PRO A 217 -11.46 -18.02 -10.42
CA PRO A 217 -11.49 -16.70 -9.82
C PRO A 217 -12.94 -16.21 -9.70
N SER A 218 -13.18 -15.24 -8.82
CA SER A 218 -14.50 -14.61 -8.70
C SER A 218 -14.94 -13.97 -10.03
N TRP A 219 -16.25 -13.86 -10.24
CA TRP A 219 -16.82 -13.35 -11.49
C TRP A 219 -16.33 -11.94 -11.83
N TRP A 220 -16.20 -11.06 -10.82
CA TRP A 220 -15.74 -9.68 -11.02
C TRP A 220 -14.26 -9.60 -11.40
N ARG A 221 -13.42 -10.48 -10.84
CA ARG A 221 -11.99 -10.59 -11.22
C ARG A 221 -11.87 -11.11 -12.63
N SER A 222 -12.67 -12.12 -12.97
CA SER A 222 -12.75 -12.66 -14.33
C SER A 222 -13.12 -11.57 -15.34
N MET A 223 -14.07 -10.68 -14.99
CA MET A 223 -14.44 -9.54 -15.83
C MET A 223 -13.30 -8.53 -15.95
N ALA A 224 -12.63 -8.19 -14.84
CA ALA A 224 -11.50 -7.27 -14.84
C ALA A 224 -10.34 -7.79 -15.71
N THR A 225 -9.98 -9.08 -15.59
CA THR A 225 -8.97 -9.72 -16.43
C THR A 225 -9.35 -9.65 -17.91
N ARG A 226 -10.61 -9.96 -18.27
CA ARG A 226 -11.06 -9.84 -19.67
C ARG A 226 -10.94 -8.41 -20.21
N MET A 227 -11.24 -7.40 -19.38
CA MET A 227 -11.08 -5.99 -19.78
C MET A 227 -9.59 -5.64 -19.96
N GLN A 228 -8.71 -6.12 -19.08
CA GLN A 228 -7.26 -5.93 -19.18
C GLN A 228 -6.71 -6.59 -20.44
N ASP A 229 -7.07 -7.84 -20.71
CA ASP A 229 -6.66 -8.59 -21.90
C ASP A 229 -7.12 -7.89 -23.18
N ALA A 230 -8.39 -7.44 -23.22
CA ALA A 230 -8.92 -6.70 -24.35
C ALA A 230 -8.20 -5.36 -24.58
N PHE A 231 -7.83 -4.67 -23.49
CA PHE A 231 -7.07 -3.43 -23.56
C PHE A 231 -5.66 -3.67 -24.10
N LEU A 232 -4.96 -4.70 -23.59
CA LEU A 232 -3.63 -5.09 -24.06
C LEU A 232 -3.64 -5.45 -25.55
N ALA A 233 -4.65 -6.22 -25.99
CA ALA A 233 -4.82 -6.56 -27.40
C ALA A 233 -5.05 -5.35 -28.31
N GLN A 234 -5.62 -4.24 -27.80
CA GLN A 234 -5.69 -2.99 -28.56
C GLN A 234 -4.37 -2.23 -28.55
N THR A 235 -3.66 -2.20 -27.42
CA THR A 235 -2.35 -1.53 -27.35
C THR A 235 -1.29 -2.24 -28.19
N ASP A 236 -1.44 -3.54 -28.44
CA ASP A 236 -0.57 -4.32 -29.33
C ASP A 236 -0.60 -3.83 -30.79
N ARG A 237 -1.58 -3.01 -31.17
CA ARG A 237 -1.67 -2.39 -32.50
C ARG A 237 -0.88 -1.09 -32.62
N LEU A 238 -0.36 -0.56 -31.51
CA LEU A 238 0.47 0.64 -31.49
C LEU A 238 1.91 0.32 -31.91
N ASP A 239 2.73 1.36 -32.04
CA ASP A 239 4.18 1.26 -32.16
C ASP A 239 4.81 0.67 -30.89
N ASP A 240 6.07 0.22 -30.95
CA ASP A 240 6.73 -0.44 -29.83
C ASP A 240 6.80 0.44 -28.57
N GLN A 241 6.96 1.75 -28.75
CA GLN A 241 6.87 2.72 -27.64
C GLN A 241 5.46 2.74 -27.02
N GLY A 242 4.40 2.81 -27.84
CA GLY A 242 3.01 2.77 -27.38
C GLY A 242 2.65 1.46 -26.69
N ARG A 243 3.13 0.33 -27.21
CA ARG A 243 2.95 -1.01 -26.63
C ARG A 243 3.55 -1.12 -25.23
N ILE A 244 4.71 -0.52 -24.99
CA ILE A 244 5.37 -0.52 -23.69
C ILE A 244 4.66 0.44 -22.72
N LEU A 245 4.49 1.72 -23.11
CA LEU A 245 4.16 2.81 -22.19
C LEU A 245 2.66 2.94 -21.90
N VAL A 246 1.79 2.70 -22.90
CA VAL A 246 0.34 2.92 -22.73
C VAL A 246 -0.24 1.98 -21.67
N PRO A 247 0.07 0.66 -21.66
CA PRO A 247 -0.31 -0.23 -20.57
C PRO A 247 0.24 0.21 -19.20
N GLY A 248 1.51 0.62 -19.16
CA GLY A 248 2.16 1.06 -17.92
C GLY A 248 1.44 2.23 -17.26
N LEU A 249 1.07 3.23 -18.08
CA LEU A 249 0.39 4.43 -17.62
C LEU A 249 -1.06 4.19 -17.20
N THR A 250 -1.77 3.28 -17.88
CA THR A 250 -3.23 3.12 -17.74
C THR A 250 -3.64 2.02 -16.78
N ILE A 251 -3.02 0.84 -16.89
CA ILE A 251 -3.35 -0.35 -16.09
C ILE A 251 -2.23 -0.72 -15.12
N GLY A 252 -1.09 -0.04 -15.15
CA GLY A 252 -0.05 -0.15 -14.12
C GLY A 252 0.94 -1.28 -14.36
N VAL A 253 0.99 -1.79 -15.60
CA VAL A 253 1.91 -2.84 -16.03
C VAL A 253 2.53 -2.45 -17.35
N LEU A 254 3.84 -2.53 -17.43
CA LEU A 254 4.53 -2.28 -18.68
C LEU A 254 4.27 -3.41 -19.68
N GLY A 255 4.10 -3.05 -20.96
CA GLY A 255 3.74 -4.02 -21.99
C GLY A 255 4.75 -5.16 -22.17
N GLN A 256 6.02 -4.95 -21.85
CA GLN A 256 7.04 -6.01 -21.87
C GLN A 256 7.01 -6.93 -20.64
N ASP A 257 6.46 -6.46 -19.52
CA ASP A 257 6.37 -7.27 -18.30
C ASP A 257 5.18 -8.24 -18.38
N VAL A 258 4.25 -8.03 -19.32
CA VAL A 258 3.15 -8.97 -19.59
C VAL A 258 3.69 -10.15 -20.37
N HIS A 259 3.57 -11.35 -19.80
CA HIS A 259 3.87 -12.57 -20.51
C HIS A 259 2.85 -12.78 -21.65
N ARG A 260 3.33 -12.77 -22.90
CA ARG A 260 2.54 -13.12 -24.08
C ARG A 260 2.95 -14.50 -24.54
N ARG A 261 1.95 -15.32 -24.81
CA ARG A 261 2.18 -16.63 -25.39
C ARG A 261 2.69 -16.46 -26.82
N THR A 262 3.76 -17.18 -27.14
CA THR A 262 4.43 -17.18 -28.45
C THR A 262 3.50 -17.52 -29.62
N ASP A 263 2.40 -18.24 -29.38
CA ASP A 263 1.43 -18.65 -30.40
C ASP A 263 0.32 -17.63 -30.70
N GLU A 264 0.13 -16.59 -29.87
CA GLU A 264 -1.15 -15.83 -29.82
C GLU A 264 -1.03 -14.31 -30.03
N GLY A 265 0.08 -13.80 -30.56
CA GLY A 265 0.25 -12.35 -30.73
C GLY A 265 1.37 -11.89 -31.68
N PRO A 266 1.49 -10.56 -31.90
CA PRO A 266 2.64 -9.99 -32.59
C PRO A 266 3.95 -10.35 -31.86
N ALA A 267 5.06 -10.37 -32.59
CA ALA A 267 6.38 -10.70 -32.06
C ALA A 267 6.67 -9.93 -30.75
N PRO A 268 7.33 -10.56 -29.77
CA PRO A 268 7.68 -9.92 -28.52
C PRO A 268 8.47 -8.63 -28.79
N VAL A 269 8.20 -7.60 -27.99
CA VAL A 269 8.94 -6.33 -28.06
C VAL A 269 10.42 -6.63 -27.79
N ASP A 270 11.32 -5.99 -28.54
CA ASP A 270 12.76 -6.15 -28.32
C ASP A 270 13.13 -5.74 -26.88
N ASP A 271 13.58 -6.71 -26.09
CA ASP A 271 14.04 -6.52 -24.71
C ASP A 271 15.11 -5.42 -24.60
N THR A 272 15.95 -5.28 -25.63
CA THR A 272 17.00 -4.27 -25.66
C THR A 272 16.38 -2.87 -25.72
N TYR A 273 15.42 -2.68 -26.62
CA TYR A 273 14.67 -1.43 -26.75
C TYR A 273 13.91 -1.09 -25.47
N ALA A 274 13.20 -2.06 -24.88
CA ALA A 274 12.44 -1.84 -23.65
C ALA A 274 13.32 -1.41 -22.47
N ARG A 275 14.51 -2.01 -22.34
CA ARG A 275 15.49 -1.62 -21.30
C ARG A 275 16.06 -0.23 -21.51
N LEU A 276 16.44 0.11 -22.74
CA LEU A 276 16.94 1.45 -23.06
C LEU A 276 15.89 2.52 -22.78
N LEU A 277 14.64 2.26 -23.16
CA LEU A 277 13.52 3.15 -22.86
C LEU A 277 13.34 3.30 -21.35
N GLU A 278 13.34 2.20 -20.58
CA GLU A 278 13.25 2.27 -19.13
C GLU A 278 14.40 3.10 -18.54
N GLU A 279 15.65 2.86 -18.96
CA GLU A 279 16.84 3.61 -18.54
C GLU A 279 16.75 5.11 -18.83
N ASP A 280 16.23 5.50 -20.00
CA ASP A 280 16.01 6.90 -20.36
C ASP A 280 14.97 7.56 -19.43
N PHE A 281 13.89 6.85 -19.08
CA PHE A 281 12.91 7.31 -18.08
C PHE A 281 13.50 7.36 -16.66
N LYS A 282 14.40 6.44 -16.30
CA LYS A 282 15.14 6.50 -15.02
C LYS A 282 16.03 7.74 -14.99
N ARG A 283 16.79 7.98 -16.05
CA ARG A 283 17.76 9.08 -16.18
C ARG A 283 17.11 10.45 -16.17
N SER A 284 15.93 10.56 -16.77
CA SER A 284 15.12 11.78 -16.79
C SER A 284 14.28 11.98 -15.51
N GLY A 285 14.26 11.03 -14.57
CA GLY A 285 13.55 11.13 -13.30
C GLY A 285 12.03 10.98 -13.40
N ILE A 286 11.51 10.57 -14.56
CA ILE A 286 10.07 10.42 -14.84
C ILE A 286 9.60 8.96 -14.81
N MET A 287 10.39 8.03 -14.26
CA MET A 287 10.02 6.62 -14.07
C MET A 287 8.65 6.44 -13.37
N HIS A 288 8.28 7.39 -12.49
CA HIS A 288 6.99 7.38 -11.80
C HIS A 288 5.77 7.54 -12.73
N LEU A 289 5.97 7.92 -13.99
CA LEU A 289 4.94 7.96 -15.04
C LEU A 289 4.76 6.62 -15.76
N MET A 290 5.73 5.71 -15.68
CA MET A 290 5.66 4.38 -16.29
C MET A 290 4.75 3.41 -15.51
N ALA A 291 4.39 3.78 -14.28
CA ALA A 291 3.40 3.09 -13.48
C ALA A 291 2.17 3.98 -13.32
N VAL A 292 1.02 3.37 -13.00
CA VAL A 292 -0.19 4.12 -12.66
C VAL A 292 0.11 5.03 -11.47
N SER A 293 0.09 6.32 -11.76
CA SER A 293 0.40 7.37 -10.80
C SER A 293 -0.80 7.67 -9.90
N GLY A 294 -0.53 8.18 -8.70
CA GLY A 294 -1.56 8.61 -7.76
C GLY A 294 -2.48 9.72 -8.28
N SER A 295 -2.13 10.39 -9.39
CA SER A 295 -3.01 11.38 -10.01
C SER A 295 -4.30 10.77 -10.55
N HIS A 296 -4.32 9.49 -10.98
CA HIS A 296 -5.54 8.81 -11.39
C HIS A 296 -6.58 8.77 -10.27
N PHE A 297 -6.14 8.47 -9.04
CA PHE A 297 -6.99 8.51 -7.85
C PHE A 297 -7.47 9.94 -7.55
N VAL A 298 -6.58 10.93 -7.61
CA VAL A 298 -6.96 12.34 -7.35
C VAL A 298 -7.98 12.84 -8.39
N LEU A 299 -7.77 12.54 -9.67
CA LEU A 299 -8.67 12.91 -10.76
C LEU A 299 -10.03 12.23 -10.61
N ALA A 300 -10.06 10.92 -10.33
CA ALA A 300 -11.30 10.19 -10.08
C ALA A 300 -12.06 10.76 -8.89
N ALA A 301 -11.39 11.03 -7.77
CA ALA A 301 -12.01 11.62 -6.60
C ALA A 301 -12.56 13.02 -6.87
N GLU A 302 -11.80 13.87 -7.59
CA GLU A 302 -12.24 15.22 -7.93
C GLU A 302 -13.42 15.21 -8.91
N LEU A 303 -13.42 14.30 -9.89
CA LEU A 303 -14.54 14.10 -10.81
C LEU A 303 -15.80 13.70 -10.05
N VAL A 304 -15.72 12.65 -9.22
CA VAL A 304 -16.83 12.19 -8.39
C VAL A 304 -17.32 13.31 -7.47
N ARG A 305 -16.42 14.02 -6.81
CA ARG A 305 -16.75 15.14 -5.92
C ARG A 305 -17.47 16.26 -6.67
N ARG A 306 -17.03 16.63 -7.88
CA ARG A 306 -17.69 17.63 -8.74
C ARG A 306 -19.07 17.17 -9.19
N CYS A 307 -19.22 15.92 -9.61
CA CYS A 307 -20.51 15.34 -9.97
C CYS A 307 -21.47 15.35 -8.76
N CYS A 308 -21.04 14.86 -7.60
CA CYS A 308 -21.83 14.90 -6.37
C CYS A 308 -22.22 16.34 -5.97
N ALA A 309 -21.31 17.31 -6.12
CA ALA A 309 -21.61 18.72 -5.86
C ALA A 309 -22.61 19.31 -6.86
N ARG A 310 -22.64 18.85 -8.12
CA ARG A 310 -23.62 19.25 -9.12
C ARG A 310 -25.04 18.77 -8.78
N PHE A 311 -25.15 17.61 -8.12
CA PHE A 311 -26.39 17.00 -7.65
C PHE A 311 -26.75 17.34 -6.19
N LEU A 312 -26.01 18.26 -5.54
CA LEU A 312 -26.22 18.65 -4.13
C LEU A 312 -26.21 17.46 -3.15
N ALA A 313 -25.44 16.40 -3.47
CA ALA A 313 -25.38 15.21 -2.63
C ALA A 313 -24.77 15.50 -1.25
N PRO A 314 -25.25 14.83 -0.18
CA PRO A 314 -24.68 14.98 1.16
C PRO A 314 -23.25 14.43 1.20
N ARG A 315 -22.41 15.00 2.10
CA ARG A 315 -20.98 14.67 2.22
C ARG A 315 -20.69 13.17 2.40
N ARG A 316 -21.58 12.46 3.10
CA ARG A 316 -21.47 11.00 3.31
C ARG A 316 -21.66 10.20 2.03
N LEU A 317 -22.61 10.61 1.19
CA LEU A 317 -22.84 9.97 -0.11
C LEU A 317 -21.67 10.25 -1.06
N ALA A 318 -21.16 11.48 -1.08
CA ALA A 318 -19.97 11.81 -1.85
C ALA A 318 -18.74 10.99 -1.42
N ALA A 319 -18.53 10.82 -0.11
CA ALA A 319 -17.46 9.95 0.42
C ALA A 319 -17.65 8.49 -0.02
N GLY A 320 -18.88 7.95 0.08
CA GLY A 320 -19.20 6.61 -0.39
C GLY A 320 -18.95 6.42 -1.89
N CYS A 321 -19.32 7.40 -2.72
CA CYS A 321 -19.05 7.37 -4.16
C CYS A 321 -17.55 7.38 -4.47
N ILE A 322 -16.74 8.16 -3.72
CA ILE A 322 -15.29 8.19 -3.92
C ILE A 322 -14.67 6.85 -3.51
N ILE A 323 -15.10 6.26 -2.40
CA ILE A 323 -14.66 4.91 -1.99
C ILE A 323 -14.99 3.89 -3.08
N GLY A 324 -16.22 3.93 -3.61
CA GLY A 324 -16.64 3.07 -4.72
C GLY A 324 -15.78 3.26 -5.98
N ALA A 325 -15.47 4.52 -6.35
CA ALA A 325 -14.61 4.82 -7.48
C ALA A 325 -13.16 4.31 -7.28
N TYR A 326 -12.62 4.41 -6.07
CA TYR A 326 -11.31 3.85 -5.75
C TYR A 326 -11.32 2.33 -5.79
N ALA A 327 -12.34 1.69 -5.23
CA ALA A 327 -12.48 0.23 -5.27
C ALA A 327 -12.58 -0.27 -6.72
N LEU A 328 -13.36 0.44 -7.57
CA LEU A 328 -13.45 0.14 -8.99
C LEU A 328 -12.10 0.31 -9.70
N LEU A 329 -11.40 1.43 -9.45
CA LEU A 329 -10.09 1.67 -10.06
C LEU A 329 -9.07 0.60 -9.65
N VAL A 330 -9.01 0.23 -8.37
CA VAL A 330 -8.12 -0.84 -7.87
C VAL A 330 -8.51 -2.21 -8.42
N ALA A 331 -9.80 -2.46 -8.68
CA ALA A 331 -10.24 -3.71 -9.28
C ALA A 331 -9.89 -3.83 -10.76
N LEU A 332 -9.81 -2.70 -11.48
CA LEU A 332 -9.50 -2.65 -12.91
C LEU A 332 -8.01 -2.52 -13.21
N VAL A 333 -7.28 -1.81 -12.36
CA VAL A 333 -5.83 -1.60 -12.47
C VAL A 333 -5.11 -2.80 -11.87
N TYR A 334 -3.94 -3.11 -12.39
CA TYR A 334 -3.11 -4.19 -11.88
C TYR A 334 -2.67 -3.94 -10.42
N PRO A 335 -2.68 -4.97 -9.56
CA PRO A 335 -2.21 -4.83 -8.18
C PRO A 335 -0.71 -4.56 -8.13
N SER A 336 -0.34 -3.29 -7.95
CA SER A 336 1.05 -2.87 -7.73
C SER A 336 1.19 -2.12 -6.41
N ASP A 337 2.41 -2.12 -5.86
CA ASP A 337 2.73 -1.41 -4.61
C ASP A 337 2.45 0.10 -4.69
N SER A 338 2.63 0.69 -5.87
CA SER A 338 2.33 2.10 -6.11
C SER A 338 0.83 2.38 -6.06
N VAL A 339 0.01 1.52 -6.65
CA VAL A 339 -1.46 1.62 -6.65
C VAL A 339 -2.02 1.45 -5.25
N LEU A 340 -1.53 0.45 -4.48
CA LEU A 340 -1.96 0.24 -3.10
C LEU A 340 -1.61 1.43 -2.19
N ARG A 341 -0.41 2.01 -2.35
CA ARG A 341 -0.02 3.22 -1.60
C ARG A 341 -0.88 4.43 -1.97
N ALA A 342 -1.16 4.63 -3.26
CA ALA A 342 -2.02 5.72 -3.70
C ALA A 342 -3.47 5.56 -3.19
N ALA A 343 -4.02 4.35 -3.27
CA ALA A 343 -5.36 4.04 -2.78
C ALA A 343 -5.46 4.24 -1.26
N THR A 344 -4.49 3.74 -0.48
CA THR A 344 -4.48 3.93 0.99
C THR A 344 -4.38 5.39 1.39
N MET A 345 -3.51 6.18 0.73
CA MET A 345 -3.44 7.63 0.92
C MET A 345 -4.77 8.31 0.61
N GLY A 346 -5.39 7.93 -0.52
CA GLY A 346 -6.69 8.45 -0.92
C GLY A 346 -7.77 8.13 0.12
N MET A 347 -7.82 6.91 0.64
CA MET A 347 -8.82 6.48 1.62
C MET A 347 -8.73 7.27 2.92
N VAL A 348 -7.52 7.59 3.40
CA VAL A 348 -7.32 8.47 4.56
C VAL A 348 -7.88 9.87 4.31
N CYS A 349 -7.68 10.42 3.11
CA CYS A 349 -8.27 11.70 2.73
C CYS A 349 -9.81 11.65 2.70
N VAL A 350 -10.39 10.57 2.20
CA VAL A 350 -11.85 10.36 2.17
C VAL A 350 -12.42 10.21 3.58
N ALA A 351 -11.71 9.54 4.50
CA ALA A 351 -12.10 9.49 5.91
C ALA A 351 -12.14 10.89 6.55
N GLY A 352 -11.16 11.74 6.23
CA GLY A 352 -11.17 13.15 6.64
C GLY A 352 -12.39 13.92 6.12
N LEU A 353 -12.76 13.69 4.86
CA LEU A 353 -13.96 14.25 4.23
C LEU A 353 -15.25 13.77 4.93
N PHE A 354 -15.33 12.48 5.27
CA PHE A 354 -16.46 11.89 5.98
C PHE A 354 -16.65 12.51 7.38
N LEU A 355 -15.55 12.75 8.09
CA LEU A 355 -15.51 13.41 9.40
C LEU A 355 -15.70 14.95 9.32
N GLY A 356 -15.78 15.53 8.11
CA GLY A 356 -15.95 16.97 7.91
C GLY A 356 -14.72 17.82 8.28
N ARG A 357 -13.55 17.19 8.43
CA ARG A 357 -12.29 17.89 8.77
C ARG A 357 -11.58 18.31 7.48
N ARG A 358 -10.93 19.49 7.51
CA ARG A 358 -10.03 19.91 6.42
C ARG A 358 -8.83 18.96 6.43
N ALA A 359 -8.68 18.14 5.39
CA ALA A 359 -7.52 17.28 5.22
C ALA A 359 -6.28 18.16 4.92
N GLN A 360 -5.29 18.13 5.81
CA GLN A 360 -3.97 18.70 5.55
C GLN A 360 -3.05 17.60 5.03
N SER A 361 -2.35 17.86 3.91
CA SER A 361 -1.55 16.87 3.18
C SER A 361 -0.51 16.15 4.04
N LEU A 362 0.18 16.87 4.94
CA LEU A 362 1.20 16.27 5.80
C LEU A 362 0.61 15.40 6.92
N SER A 363 -0.56 15.78 7.44
CA SER A 363 -1.25 14.99 8.46
C SER A 363 -1.84 13.71 7.85
N SER A 364 -2.42 13.79 6.65
CA SER A 364 -2.90 12.60 5.91
C SER A 364 -1.77 11.66 5.53
N LEU A 365 -0.60 12.20 5.17
CA LEU A 365 0.58 11.39 4.87
C LEU A 365 1.05 10.60 6.10
N ASN A 366 1.18 11.26 7.26
CA ASN A 366 1.56 10.60 8.50
C ASN A 366 0.55 9.51 8.91
N TRP A 367 -0.75 9.79 8.82
CA TRP A 367 -1.78 8.78 9.10
C TRP A 367 -1.73 7.60 8.14
N THR A 368 -1.42 7.84 6.87
CA THR A 368 -1.28 6.75 5.89
C THR A 368 -0.06 5.89 6.20
N VAL A 369 1.07 6.49 6.56
CA VAL A 369 2.27 5.76 6.97
C VAL A 369 2.00 4.89 8.19
N ILE A 370 1.34 5.45 9.22
CA ILE A 370 0.93 4.72 10.42
C ILE A 370 0.03 3.53 10.06
N ALA A 371 -1.02 3.76 9.26
CA ALA A 371 -1.95 2.72 8.86
C ALA A 371 -1.27 1.61 8.03
N ALA A 372 -0.42 1.98 7.07
CA ALA A 372 0.29 1.03 6.22
C ALA A 372 1.29 0.16 7.01
N LEU A 373 2.05 0.77 7.92
CA LEU A 373 3.03 0.05 8.75
C LEU A 373 2.35 -0.91 9.74
N LEU A 374 1.19 -0.54 10.28
CA LEU A 374 0.45 -1.42 11.20
C LEU A 374 -0.30 -2.55 10.49
N ALA A 375 -0.81 -2.32 9.26
CA ALA A 375 -1.54 -3.33 8.49
C ALA A 375 -0.63 -4.38 7.84
N SER A 376 0.59 -3.98 7.47
CA SER A 376 1.57 -4.87 6.85
C SER A 376 2.97 -4.52 7.35
N PRO A 377 3.37 -5.01 8.53
CA PRO A 377 4.69 -4.72 9.10
C PRO A 377 5.83 -5.25 8.21
N ALA A 378 5.55 -6.24 7.36
CA ALA A 378 6.46 -6.73 6.32
C ALA A 378 6.94 -5.64 5.33
N THR A 379 6.16 -4.56 5.13
CA THR A 379 6.55 -3.43 4.27
C THR A 379 7.60 -2.54 4.92
N GLY A 380 7.64 -2.48 6.26
CA GLY A 380 8.63 -1.71 7.03
C GLY A 380 9.98 -2.41 7.16
N SER A 381 9.99 -3.74 7.17
CA SER A 381 11.20 -4.57 7.31
C SER A 381 11.98 -4.78 6.01
N ARG A 382 11.33 -4.74 4.84
CA ARG A 382 11.97 -5.03 3.53
C ARG A 382 12.71 -3.84 2.90
N CYS A 383 13.24 -2.92 3.70
CA CYS A 383 13.87 -1.70 3.17
C CYS A 383 15.28 -1.45 3.75
N PRO A 384 16.36 -1.73 3.00
CA PRO A 384 17.65 -1.12 3.29
C PRO A 384 17.57 0.39 3.02
N ALA A 385 17.28 1.15 4.08
CA ALA A 385 17.72 2.52 4.39
C ALA A 385 17.69 3.65 3.32
N ARG A 386 17.05 3.54 2.14
CA ARG A 386 17.13 4.63 1.13
C ARG A 386 15.85 5.20 0.49
N PRO A 387 14.66 4.56 0.42
CA PRO A 387 13.49 5.20 -0.18
C PRO A 387 12.45 5.74 0.83
N CYS A 388 12.51 5.42 2.13
CA CYS A 388 11.59 6.02 3.11
C CYS A 388 11.82 7.54 3.29
N THR A 389 13.04 8.01 3.03
CA THR A 389 13.38 9.45 2.93
C THR A 389 12.79 10.11 1.69
N ALA A 390 12.54 9.38 0.59
CA ALA A 390 12.02 9.95 -0.65
C ALA A 390 10.57 10.44 -0.53
N SER A 391 9.75 9.82 0.34
CA SER A 391 8.39 10.29 0.62
C SER A 391 8.35 11.61 1.42
N TYR A 392 9.43 11.91 2.16
CA TYR A 392 9.61 13.19 2.86
C TYR A 392 10.35 14.25 2.00
N CYS A 393 11.02 13.86 0.91
CA CYS A 393 11.79 14.77 0.05
C CYS A 393 10.98 15.38 -1.12
N LEU A 394 9.78 14.90 -1.44
CA LEU A 394 8.91 15.51 -2.45
C LEU A 394 7.91 16.49 -1.82
N THR A 395 8.42 17.59 -1.27
CA THR A 395 7.65 18.84 -1.21
C THR A 395 8.16 19.81 -2.27
N PRO A 396 7.76 19.69 -3.55
CA PRO A 396 7.75 20.86 -4.39
C PRO A 396 6.74 21.83 -3.78
N ARG A 397 7.17 23.06 -3.51
CA ARG A 397 6.28 24.21 -3.30
C ARG A 397 5.28 24.24 -4.47
N SER A 398 4.10 23.68 -4.29
CA SER A 398 2.99 23.87 -5.22
C SER A 398 2.19 25.11 -4.81
N PRO A 399 1.75 25.90 -5.80
CA PRO A 399 1.21 27.23 -5.58
C PRO A 399 -0.14 27.13 -4.85
N ALA A 400 -0.36 28.09 -3.96
CA ALA A 400 -1.60 28.26 -3.24
C ALA A 400 -2.79 28.19 -4.20
N CYS A 401 -3.66 27.18 -4.03
CA CYS A 401 -5.02 27.24 -4.54
C CYS A 401 -5.69 28.48 -3.94
N SER A 402 -5.89 29.50 -4.76
CA SER A 402 -6.56 30.75 -4.43
C SER A 402 -7.97 30.44 -3.90
N GLY A 403 -8.19 30.80 -2.64
CA GLY A 403 -9.36 30.42 -1.83
C GLY A 403 -10.67 31.12 -2.16
N ASP A 404 -10.84 31.70 -3.34
CA ASP A 404 -12.03 32.50 -3.66
C ASP A 404 -13.17 31.72 -4.34
N SER A 405 -12.88 30.58 -4.98
CA SER A 405 -13.91 29.77 -5.64
C SER A 405 -14.74 28.91 -4.68
N CYS A 406 -14.30 28.72 -3.45
CA CYS A 406 -14.97 27.86 -2.46
C CYS A 406 -15.92 28.61 -1.49
N ARG A 407 -15.84 29.95 -1.42
CA ARG A 407 -16.67 30.75 -0.49
C ARG A 407 -18.07 31.08 -1.00
N ARG A 408 -18.33 31.06 -2.32
CA ARG A 408 -19.61 31.60 -2.85
C ARG A 408 -20.75 30.60 -3.05
N ARG A 409 -20.54 29.28 -2.90
CA ARG A 409 -21.58 28.27 -3.22
C ARG A 409 -22.20 27.53 -2.02
N TRP A 410 -21.87 27.93 -0.78
CA TRP A 410 -22.35 27.27 0.45
C TRP A 410 -23.26 28.14 1.33
N ARG A 411 -23.88 29.20 0.78
CA ARG A 411 -25.06 29.80 1.40
C ARG A 411 -26.31 29.18 0.76
N ALA A 412 -26.89 28.20 1.44
CA ALA A 412 -28.28 27.84 1.19
C ALA A 412 -29.15 29.08 1.52
N PRO A 413 -30.13 29.45 0.69
CA PRO A 413 -31.04 30.53 1.00
C PRO A 413 -31.91 30.12 2.18
N SER A 414 -31.85 30.89 3.26
CA SER A 414 -32.84 30.87 4.32
C SER A 414 -34.06 31.68 3.86
N ARG A 415 -35.10 30.99 3.39
CA ARG A 415 -36.52 31.27 3.61
C ARG A 415 -37.35 30.20 2.93
#